data_AF-A0A6A4WYB3-F1
#
_entry.id   AF-A0A6A4WYB3-F1
#
_cell.length_a   1.000
_cell.length_b   1.000
_cell.length_c   1.000
_cell.angle_alpha   90.00
_cell.angle_beta   90.00
_cell.angle_gamma   90.00
#
_symmetry.space_group_name_H-M   'P 1'
#
loop_
_entity.id
_entity.type
_entity.pdbx_description
1 polymer ?
#
loop_
_entity_poly.entity_id
_entity_poly.type
_entity_poly.pdbx_seq_one_letter_code
_entity_poly.pdbx_strand_id
1 'polypeptide(L)'
;MPVKLHGRSREQRYTKLADWQYVAECSRAAHPLPLYGNGDVLSWEEYEAKKAASGVAGIMVARGALIKPWLFTEIKERRTWDIRSSERLDLLKEYTNYGLEHWGSDTEGVEKTRRFLLEWLSFLYRYIPAGLLERPPQRINERPPAFRGRDDLETLMASGNCRDWVTISEMLLGKVPDSFEFLPKHKANSYG
;
A
#
# COMPACT_ATOMS: atom_id res chain seq x y z
N MET A 1 -21.20 -18.50 -7.59
CA MET A 1 -19.81 -18.03 -7.38
C MET A 1 -19.82 -16.51 -7.27
N PRO A 2 -19.14 -15.87 -6.30
CA PRO A 2 -19.16 -14.42 -6.15
C PRO A 2 -18.49 -13.72 -7.34
N VAL A 3 -19.01 -12.54 -7.73
CA VAL A 3 -18.46 -11.72 -8.82
C VAL A 3 -17.61 -10.61 -8.24
N LYS A 4 -16.47 -10.33 -8.87
CA LYS A 4 -15.55 -9.25 -8.48
C LYS A 4 -15.54 -8.21 -9.59
N LEU A 5 -15.81 -6.96 -9.24
CA LEU A 5 -15.84 -5.85 -10.20
C LEU A 5 -14.85 -4.78 -9.78
N HIS A 6 -13.93 -4.46 -10.68
CA HIS A 6 -13.09 -3.29 -10.55
C HIS A 6 -13.78 -2.10 -11.23
N GLY A 7 -13.97 -0.99 -10.52
CA GLY A 7 -14.63 0.20 -11.05
C GLY A 7 -13.84 0.97 -12.12
N ARG A 8 -12.92 0.33 -12.85
CA ARG A 8 -12.17 0.96 -13.95
C ARG A 8 -12.12 0.04 -15.14
N SER A 9 -12.22 0.62 -16.32
CA SER A 9 -11.95 -0.09 -17.57
C SER A 9 -10.45 -0.38 -17.70
N ARG A 10 -10.11 -1.36 -18.54
CA ARG A 10 -8.70 -1.71 -18.82
C ARG A 10 -7.90 -0.53 -19.36
N GLU A 11 -8.53 0.33 -20.14
CA GLU A 11 -7.91 1.48 -20.82
C GLU A 11 -7.59 2.63 -19.86
N GLN A 12 -8.38 2.79 -18.78
CA GLN A 12 -8.20 3.84 -17.78
C GLN A 12 -6.96 3.65 -16.89
N ARG A 13 -6.32 2.47 -16.92
CA ARG A 13 -5.12 2.10 -16.14
C ARG A 13 -5.17 2.67 -14.71
N TYR A 14 -4.23 3.54 -14.35
CA TYR A 14 -4.13 4.19 -13.03
C TYR A 14 -4.37 5.71 -13.06
N THR A 15 -4.81 6.26 -14.20
CA THR A 15 -4.90 7.72 -14.39
C THR A 15 -6.23 8.30 -13.92
N LYS A 16 -7.28 7.47 -13.83
CA LYS A 16 -8.60 7.85 -13.31
C LYS A 16 -8.95 7.09 -12.04
N LEU A 17 -9.77 7.72 -11.21
CA LEU A 17 -10.36 7.08 -10.03
C LEU A 17 -11.38 6.02 -10.45
N ALA A 18 -11.62 5.05 -9.58
CA ALA A 18 -12.66 4.06 -9.76
C ALA A 18 -14.07 4.69 -9.75
N ASP A 19 -14.88 4.30 -10.73
CA ASP A 19 -16.28 4.66 -10.87
C ASP A 19 -17.14 3.76 -9.96
N TRP A 20 -17.41 4.29 -8.76
CA TRP A 20 -18.25 3.61 -7.78
C TRP A 20 -19.75 3.73 -8.07
N GLN A 21 -20.18 4.65 -8.94
CA GLN A 21 -21.56 4.73 -9.40
C GLN A 21 -21.87 3.54 -10.31
N TYR A 22 -20.97 3.24 -11.24
CA TYR A 22 -21.06 2.05 -12.08
C TYR A 22 -21.01 0.76 -11.26
N VAL A 23 -20.14 0.67 -10.24
CA VAL A 23 -20.13 -0.48 -9.32
C VAL A 23 -21.49 -0.65 -8.62
N ALA A 24 -22.14 0.44 -8.22
CA ALA A 24 -23.47 0.40 -7.61
C ALA A 24 -24.54 -0.09 -8.59
N GLU A 25 -24.51 0.37 -9.84
CA GLU A 25 -25.40 -0.10 -10.91
C GLU A 25 -25.25 -1.60 -11.15
N CYS A 26 -24.01 -2.09 -11.28
CA CYS A 26 -23.73 -3.51 -11.45
C CYS A 26 -24.15 -4.32 -10.23
N SER A 27 -23.94 -3.83 -9.01
CA SER A 27 -24.37 -4.52 -7.78
C SER A 27 -25.90 -4.71 -7.76
N ARG A 28 -26.66 -3.67 -8.12
CA ARG A 28 -28.12 -3.75 -8.25
C ARG A 28 -28.55 -4.74 -9.33
N ALA A 29 -27.93 -4.69 -10.50
CA ALA A 29 -28.25 -5.59 -11.62
C ALA A 29 -27.89 -7.05 -11.34
N ALA A 30 -26.87 -7.30 -10.52
CA ALA A 30 -26.44 -8.65 -10.16
C ALA A 30 -27.29 -9.29 -9.06
N HIS A 31 -28.15 -8.54 -8.37
CA HIS A 31 -28.95 -9.06 -7.26
C HIS A 31 -29.79 -10.28 -7.68
N PRO A 32 -29.83 -11.38 -6.89
CA PRO A 32 -29.30 -11.54 -5.53
C PRO A 32 -27.85 -12.04 -5.43
N LEU A 33 -27.09 -12.11 -6.53
CA LEU A 33 -25.71 -12.58 -6.51
C LEU A 33 -24.79 -11.59 -5.76
N PRO A 34 -23.96 -12.05 -4.80
CA PRO A 34 -23.05 -11.17 -4.09
C PRO A 34 -21.94 -10.65 -5.02
N LEU A 35 -21.86 -9.32 -5.15
CA LEU A 35 -20.81 -8.62 -5.86
C LEU A 35 -19.81 -8.00 -4.88
N TYR A 36 -18.52 -8.14 -5.17
CA TYR A 36 -17.43 -7.51 -4.44
C TYR A 36 -16.81 -6.39 -5.28
N GLY A 37 -16.85 -5.17 -4.78
CA GLY A 37 -16.27 -4.00 -5.44
C GLY A 37 -14.75 -3.92 -5.22
N ASN A 38 -14.03 -3.28 -6.14
CA ASN A 38 -12.61 -2.98 -5.98
C ASN A 38 -12.29 -1.62 -6.60
N GLY A 39 -11.58 -0.77 -5.86
CA GLY A 39 -11.14 0.52 -6.40
C GLY A 39 -10.83 1.56 -5.32
N ASP A 40 -9.57 1.99 -5.28
CA ASP A 40 -9.16 3.26 -4.67
C ASP A 40 -9.64 3.49 -3.23
N VAL A 41 -9.50 2.49 -2.36
CA VAL A 41 -9.75 2.59 -0.91
C VAL A 41 -8.42 2.67 -0.18
N LEU A 42 -8.22 3.72 0.63
CA LEU A 42 -7.04 3.92 1.47
C LEU A 42 -7.39 4.28 2.94
N SER A 43 -8.68 4.34 3.29
CA SER A 43 -9.14 4.65 4.65
C SER A 43 -10.40 3.87 5.01
N TRP A 44 -10.70 3.78 6.31
CA TRP A 44 -11.91 3.11 6.79
C TRP A 44 -13.18 3.89 6.44
N GLU A 45 -13.11 5.22 6.46
CA GLU A 45 -14.20 6.12 6.06
C GLU A 45 -14.56 5.89 4.59
N GLU A 46 -13.56 5.81 3.71
CA GLU A 46 -13.79 5.50 2.30
C GLU A 46 -14.39 4.11 2.11
N TYR A 47 -13.91 3.11 2.85
CA TYR A 47 -14.45 1.75 2.78
C TYR A 47 -15.94 1.74 3.14
N GLU A 48 -16.32 2.33 4.28
CA GLU A 48 -17.70 2.36 4.75
C GLU A 48 -18.60 3.17 3.80
N ALA A 49 -18.16 4.36 3.38
CA ALA A 49 -18.91 5.20 2.44
C ALA A 49 -19.16 4.50 1.10
N LYS A 50 -18.13 3.87 0.52
CA LYS A 50 -18.24 3.16 -0.76
C LYS A 50 -19.10 1.90 -0.63
N LYS A 51 -18.97 1.16 0.48
CA LYS A 51 -19.76 -0.05 0.72
C LYS A 51 -21.24 0.29 0.86
N ALA A 52 -21.57 1.32 1.64
CA ALA A 52 -22.93 1.79 1.83
C ALA A 52 -23.55 2.32 0.53
N ALA A 53 -22.82 3.14 -0.23
CA ALA A 53 -23.33 3.74 -1.46
C ALA A 53 -23.53 2.73 -2.62
N SER A 54 -22.71 1.67 -2.68
CA SER A 54 -22.75 0.71 -3.79
C SER A 54 -23.57 -0.55 -3.51
N GLY A 55 -23.88 -0.85 -2.25
CA GLY A 55 -24.62 -2.05 -1.87
C GLY A 55 -23.86 -3.36 -2.16
N VAL A 56 -22.54 -3.30 -2.34
CA VAL A 56 -21.70 -4.48 -2.55
C VAL A 56 -21.62 -5.33 -1.28
N ALA A 57 -21.44 -6.64 -1.44
CA ALA A 57 -21.25 -7.57 -0.34
C ALA A 57 -19.97 -7.28 0.46
N GLY A 58 -18.94 -6.76 -0.23
CA GLY A 58 -17.69 -6.33 0.37
C GLY A 58 -16.81 -5.60 -0.63
N ILE A 59 -15.69 -5.05 -0.14
CA ILE A 59 -14.72 -4.36 -0.98
C ILE A 59 -13.38 -5.07 -0.87
N MET A 60 -12.80 -5.41 -2.02
CA MET A 60 -11.43 -5.87 -2.11
C MET A 60 -10.48 -4.67 -2.07
N VAL A 61 -9.40 -4.79 -1.32
CA VAL A 61 -8.34 -3.76 -1.21
C VAL A 61 -7.05 -4.35 -1.79
N ALA A 62 -6.44 -3.65 -2.75
CA ALA A 62 -5.20 -4.08 -3.40
C ALA A 62 -4.06 -3.10 -3.09
N ARG A 63 -3.88 -2.04 -3.90
CA ARG A 63 -2.84 -1.02 -3.69
C ARG A 63 -2.88 -0.38 -2.29
N GLY A 64 -4.08 -0.19 -1.74
CA GLY A 64 -4.24 0.33 -0.38
C GLY A 64 -3.58 -0.54 0.68
N ALA A 65 -3.60 -1.87 0.51
CA ALA A 65 -2.94 -2.81 1.42
C ALA A 65 -1.41 -2.77 1.30
N LEU A 66 -0.88 -2.42 0.12
CA LEU A 66 0.57 -2.24 -0.07
C LEU A 66 1.06 -0.91 0.55
N ILE A 67 0.25 0.15 0.49
CA ILE A 67 0.58 1.47 1.05
C ILE A 67 0.36 1.49 2.57
N LYS A 68 -0.73 0.88 3.05
CA LYS A 68 -1.13 0.80 4.46
C LYS A 68 -1.51 -0.64 4.82
N PRO A 69 -0.54 -1.51 5.17
CA PRO A 69 -0.81 -2.90 5.56
C PRO A 69 -1.80 -3.01 6.73
N TRP A 70 -1.79 -2.03 7.64
CA TRP A 70 -2.71 -1.92 8.78
C TRP A 70 -4.11 -1.37 8.42
N LEU A 71 -4.39 -1.07 7.15
CA LEU A 71 -5.71 -0.57 6.71
C LEU A 71 -6.86 -1.51 7.07
N PHE A 72 -6.63 -2.82 7.07
CA PHE A 72 -7.65 -3.78 7.50
C PHE A 72 -8.00 -3.61 8.98
N THR A 73 -7.04 -3.24 9.81
CA THR A 73 -7.28 -2.94 11.21
C THR A 73 -8.04 -1.62 11.37
N GLU A 74 -7.70 -0.58 10.59
CA GLU A 74 -8.47 0.66 10.56
C GLU A 74 -9.94 0.40 10.16
N ILE A 75 -10.18 -0.43 9.14
CA ILE A 75 -11.52 -0.81 8.68
C ILE A 75 -12.28 -1.57 9.77
N LYS A 76 -11.63 -2.56 10.40
CA LYS A 76 -12.23 -3.39 11.45
C LYS A 76 -12.59 -2.57 12.69
N GLU A 77 -11.70 -1.68 13.11
CA GLU A 77 -11.83 -0.90 14.34
C GLU A 77 -12.51 0.46 14.12
N ARG A 78 -12.78 0.83 12.85
CA ARG A 78 -13.39 2.10 12.45
C ARG A 78 -12.67 3.31 13.04
N ARG A 79 -11.34 3.30 12.94
CA ARG A 79 -10.49 4.40 13.39
C ARG A 79 -9.29 4.57 12.49
N THR A 80 -8.83 5.80 12.37
CA THR A 80 -7.53 6.11 11.76
C THR A 80 -6.42 5.66 12.70
N TRP A 81 -5.41 4.98 12.16
CA TRP A 81 -4.23 4.60 12.93
C TRP A 81 -3.02 5.39 12.44
N ASP A 82 -2.59 6.35 13.27
CA ASP A 82 -1.34 7.10 13.07
C ASP A 82 -0.13 6.31 13.61
N ILE A 83 0.17 5.18 12.95
CA ILE A 83 1.17 4.19 13.39
C ILE A 83 2.57 4.81 13.49
N ARG A 84 3.36 4.45 14.51
CA ARG A 84 4.72 4.95 14.70
C ARG A 84 5.70 4.33 13.69
N SER A 85 6.81 5.01 13.44
CA SER A 85 7.93 4.51 12.63
C SER A 85 8.45 3.14 13.11
N SER A 86 8.53 2.93 14.42
CA SER A 86 8.97 1.68 15.04
C SER A 86 8.00 0.52 14.74
N GLU A 87 6.71 0.77 14.84
CA GLU A 87 5.66 -0.23 14.54
C GLU A 87 5.65 -0.57 13.04
N ARG A 88 5.93 0.41 12.17
CA ARG A 88 6.14 0.17 10.73
C ARG A 88 7.40 -0.67 10.48
N LEU A 89 8.49 -0.44 11.21
CA LEU A 89 9.71 -1.23 11.09
C LEU A 89 9.48 -2.68 11.55
N ASP A 90 8.68 -2.89 12.59
CA ASP A 90 8.34 -4.24 13.05
C ASP A 90 7.55 -5.03 11.99
N LEU A 91 6.65 -4.38 11.24
CA LEU A 91 6.01 -5.00 10.06
C LEU A 91 7.03 -5.41 8.99
N LEU A 92 8.06 -4.59 8.75
CA LEU A 92 9.12 -4.92 7.80
C LEU A 92 9.98 -6.09 8.30
N LYS A 93 10.30 -6.15 9.60
CA LYS A 93 11.03 -7.27 10.21
C LYS A 93 10.25 -8.58 10.06
N GLU A 94 8.97 -8.56 10.38
CA GLU A 94 8.08 -9.72 10.24
C GLU A 94 8.04 -10.20 8.78
N TYR A 95 7.88 -9.27 7.83
CA TYR A 95 7.92 -9.57 6.41
C TYR A 95 9.26 -10.21 5.97
N THR A 96 10.39 -9.66 6.41
CA THR A 96 11.70 -10.22 6.08
C THR A 96 11.91 -11.59 6.70
N ASN A 97 11.44 -11.82 7.93
CA ASN A 97 11.51 -13.12 8.57
C ASN A 97 10.73 -14.18 7.77
N TYR A 98 9.50 -13.87 7.35
CA TYR A 98 8.73 -14.76 6.48
C TYR A 98 9.41 -15.01 5.13
N GLY A 99 10.05 -13.98 4.55
CA GLY A 99 10.84 -14.14 3.33
C GLY A 99 11.99 -15.13 3.50
N LEU A 100 12.74 -15.01 4.60
CA LEU A 100 13.87 -15.90 4.90
C LEU A 100 13.43 -17.31 5.29
N GLU A 101 12.30 -17.46 5.99
CA GLU A 101 11.70 -18.77 6.26
C GLU A 101 11.24 -19.47 4.97
N HIS A 102 10.73 -18.70 4.02
CA HIS A 102 10.18 -19.24 2.77
C HIS A 102 11.24 -19.51 1.70
N TRP A 103 12.22 -18.61 1.53
CA TRP A 103 13.23 -18.68 0.48
C TRP A 103 14.62 -19.11 0.96
N GLY A 104 14.83 -19.22 2.27
CA GLY A 104 16.12 -19.53 2.87
C GLY A 104 16.88 -18.28 3.31
N SER A 105 17.87 -18.50 4.16
CA SER A 105 18.79 -17.47 4.68
C SER A 105 20.18 -17.51 4.03
N ASP A 106 20.32 -18.27 2.94
CA ASP A 106 21.49 -18.19 2.08
C ASP A 106 21.45 -16.93 1.22
N THR A 107 22.52 -16.69 0.45
CA THR A 107 22.64 -15.50 -0.40
C THR A 107 21.46 -15.36 -1.37
N GLU A 108 20.98 -16.45 -1.96
CA GLU A 108 19.86 -16.39 -2.90
C GLU A 108 18.55 -16.01 -2.20
N GLY A 109 18.24 -16.64 -1.06
CA GLY A 109 17.03 -16.37 -0.30
C GLY A 109 17.00 -14.95 0.27
N VAL A 110 18.14 -14.45 0.76
CA VAL A 110 18.30 -13.06 1.22
C VAL A 110 18.05 -12.08 0.08
N GLU A 111 18.67 -12.27 -1.08
CA GLU A 111 18.52 -11.35 -2.21
C GLU A 111 17.12 -11.39 -2.81
N LYS A 112 16.46 -12.55 -2.81
CA LYS A 112 15.07 -12.69 -3.21
C LYS A 112 14.14 -11.95 -2.25
N THR A 113 14.34 -12.11 -0.94
CA THR A 113 13.61 -11.38 0.10
C THR A 113 13.79 -9.87 -0.05
N ARG A 114 15.05 -9.43 -0.21
CA ARG A 114 15.41 -8.03 -0.43
C ARG A 114 14.71 -7.46 -1.66
N ARG A 115 14.70 -8.21 -2.77
CA ARG A 115 14.05 -7.75 -4.00
C ARG A 115 12.56 -7.46 -3.76
N PHE A 116 11.82 -8.36 -3.14
CA PHE A 116 10.38 -8.13 -2.89
C PHE A 116 10.13 -7.07 -1.82
N LEU A 117 10.98 -6.98 -0.79
CA LEU A 117 10.95 -5.88 0.19
C LEU A 117 11.10 -4.52 -0.50
N LEU A 118 12.08 -4.36 -1.38
CA LEU A 118 12.32 -3.10 -2.11
C LEU A 118 11.16 -2.73 -3.03
N GLU A 119 10.55 -3.71 -3.71
CA GLU A 119 9.33 -3.47 -4.50
C GLU A 119 8.17 -3.03 -3.59
N TRP A 120 8.04 -3.58 -2.39
CA TRP A 120 7.00 -3.16 -1.44
C TRP A 120 7.26 -1.77 -0.86
N LEU A 121 8.50 -1.43 -0.53
CA LEU A 121 8.90 -0.09 -0.08
C LEU A 121 8.50 0.99 -1.10
N SER A 122 8.54 0.67 -2.40
CA SER A 122 8.06 1.56 -3.48
C SER A 122 6.54 1.87 -3.45
N PHE A 123 5.77 1.16 -2.63
CA PHE A 123 4.39 1.49 -2.29
C PHE A 123 4.28 2.09 -0.89
N LEU A 124 4.97 1.49 0.09
CA LEU A 124 4.87 1.87 1.49
C LEU A 124 5.30 3.32 1.76
N TYR A 125 6.28 3.84 1.02
CA TYR A 125 6.74 5.23 1.19
C TYR A 125 5.63 6.27 0.95
N ARG A 126 4.57 5.88 0.25
CA ARG A 126 3.46 6.79 -0.09
C ARG A 126 2.57 7.11 1.11
N TYR A 127 2.69 6.38 2.22
CA TYR A 127 1.93 6.67 3.43
C TYR A 127 2.32 8.05 4.01
N ILE A 128 1.32 8.87 4.29
CA ILE A 128 1.49 10.16 4.98
C ILE A 128 0.96 10.02 6.42
N PRO A 129 1.78 10.29 7.45
CA PRO A 129 1.33 10.33 8.84
C PRO A 129 0.10 11.23 9.02
N ALA A 130 -0.86 10.80 9.84
CA ALA A 130 -2.15 11.48 9.94
C ALA A 130 -2.01 12.93 10.45
N GLY A 131 -1.06 13.16 11.36
CA GLY A 131 -0.75 14.50 11.88
C GLY A 131 -0.17 15.48 10.85
N LEU A 132 0.23 15.00 9.67
CA LEU A 132 0.77 15.82 8.58
C LEU A 132 -0.24 16.10 7.46
N LEU A 133 -1.43 15.50 7.50
CA LEU A 133 -2.47 15.69 6.49
C LEU A 133 -3.22 17.00 6.75
N GLU A 134 -3.21 17.92 5.78
CA GLU A 134 -4.08 19.11 5.81
C GLU A 134 -5.57 18.71 5.72
N ARG A 135 -5.87 17.66 4.93
CA ARG A 135 -7.23 17.23 4.61
C ARG A 135 -7.36 15.70 4.72
N PRO A 136 -7.51 15.16 5.94
CA PRO A 136 -7.73 13.72 6.11
C PRO A 136 -9.10 13.27 5.54
N PRO A 137 -9.23 12.01 5.10
CA PRO A 137 -8.18 11.00 4.99
C PRO A 137 -7.32 11.15 3.73
N GLN A 138 -6.10 10.59 3.76
CA GLN A 138 -5.20 10.52 2.61
C GLN A 138 -5.89 9.86 1.40
N ARG A 139 -5.73 10.44 0.21
CA ARG A 139 -6.24 9.83 -1.05
C ARG A 139 -5.22 8.90 -1.68
N ILE A 140 -5.66 7.84 -2.37
CA ILE A 140 -4.76 6.81 -2.93
C ILE A 140 -3.74 7.33 -3.97
N ASN A 141 -4.07 8.42 -4.66
CA ASN A 141 -3.19 9.04 -5.64
C ASN A 141 -2.33 10.18 -5.06
N GLU A 142 -2.57 10.56 -3.81
CA GLU A 142 -1.77 11.55 -3.11
C GLU A 142 -0.34 11.03 -2.93
N ARG A 143 0.61 11.96 -2.95
CA ARG A 143 2.01 11.68 -2.71
C ARG A 143 2.47 12.50 -1.52
N PRO A 144 3.34 11.95 -0.66
CA PRO A 144 3.89 12.71 0.43
C PRO A 144 4.61 13.95 -0.12
N PRO A 145 4.34 15.15 0.41
CA PRO A 145 5.20 16.29 0.15
C PRO A 145 6.58 16.02 0.75
N ALA A 146 7.58 16.86 0.45
CA ALA A 146 8.82 16.82 1.23
C ALA A 146 8.49 17.24 2.68
N PHE A 147 8.69 16.32 3.63
CA PHE A 147 8.50 16.57 5.05
C PHE A 147 9.59 15.91 5.87
N ARG A 148 9.85 16.45 7.06
CA ARG A 148 10.61 15.76 8.10
C ARG A 148 9.63 15.02 9.00
N GLY A 149 9.81 13.70 9.13
CA GLY A 149 8.98 12.86 9.98
C GLY A 149 9.15 13.17 11.45
N ARG A 150 8.34 12.50 12.29
CA ARG A 150 8.41 12.61 13.76
C ARG A 150 9.77 12.18 14.31
N ASP A 151 10.47 11.32 13.58
CA ASP A 151 11.85 10.90 13.82
C ASP A 151 12.60 10.65 12.50
N ASP A 152 13.89 10.31 12.59
CA ASP A 152 14.74 10.07 11.43
C ASP A 152 14.31 8.82 10.64
N LEU A 153 13.76 7.80 11.31
CA LEU A 153 13.29 6.58 10.67
C LEU A 153 12.03 6.85 9.84
N GLU A 154 11.10 7.63 10.36
CA GLU A 154 9.91 8.07 9.62
C GLU A 154 10.29 8.90 8.40
N THR A 155 11.26 9.80 8.56
CA THR A 155 11.81 10.59 7.46
C THR A 155 12.40 9.67 6.38
N LEU A 156 13.20 8.68 6.76
CA LEU A 156 13.78 7.70 5.85
C LEU A 156 12.70 6.88 5.13
N MET A 157 11.69 6.41 5.86
CA MET A 157 10.59 5.61 5.31
C MET A 157 9.63 6.42 4.42
N ALA A 158 9.60 7.75 4.52
CA ALA A 158 8.80 8.61 3.65
C ALA A 158 9.51 8.98 2.35
N SER A 159 10.82 8.71 2.26
CA SER A 159 11.61 9.07 1.09
C SER A 159 11.17 8.34 -0.17
N GLY A 160 11.07 9.08 -1.27
CA GLY A 160 10.88 8.53 -2.61
C GLY A 160 12.17 8.03 -3.27
N ASN A 161 13.32 8.18 -2.62
CA ASN A 161 14.63 7.81 -3.17
C ASN A 161 14.90 6.31 -2.97
N CYS A 162 15.25 5.62 -4.06
CA CYS A 162 15.55 4.18 -4.03
C CYS A 162 16.74 3.85 -3.11
N ARG A 163 17.71 4.76 -2.95
CA ARG A 163 18.87 4.57 -2.05
C ARG A 163 18.45 4.49 -0.59
N ASP A 164 17.41 5.22 -0.20
CA ASP A 164 16.87 5.18 1.16
C ASP A 164 16.15 3.85 1.42
N TRP A 165 15.46 3.32 0.41
CA TRP A 165 14.87 1.98 0.49
C TRP A 165 15.92 0.88 0.60
N VAL A 166 17.04 1.01 -0.12
CA VAL A 166 18.21 0.12 0.04
C VAL A 166 18.73 0.20 1.47
N THR A 167 18.90 1.40 2.01
CA THR A 167 19.33 1.61 3.39
C THR A 167 18.41 0.91 4.40
N ILE A 168 17.08 1.02 4.24
CA ILE A 168 16.11 0.28 5.08
C ILE A 168 16.30 -1.23 4.93
N SER A 169 16.49 -1.73 3.70
CA SER A 169 16.71 -3.15 3.46
C SER A 169 18.01 -3.66 4.12
N GLU A 170 19.05 -2.83 4.19
CA GLU A 170 20.31 -3.19 4.86
C GLU A 170 20.17 -3.33 6.38
N MET A 171 19.29 -2.53 6.99
CA MET A 171 18.96 -2.64 8.42
C MET A 171 18.36 -4.00 8.77
N LEU A 172 17.70 -4.67 7.81
CA LEU A 172 16.94 -5.91 8.03
C LEU A 172 17.64 -7.16 7.50
N LEU A 173 18.39 -7.03 6.40
CA LEU A 173 18.94 -8.16 5.64
C LEU A 173 20.46 -8.10 5.49
N GLY A 174 21.13 -7.14 6.13
CA GLY A 174 22.57 -6.92 6.02
C GLY A 174 22.97 -6.11 4.78
N LYS A 175 24.27 -5.79 4.69
CA LYS A 175 24.83 -4.91 3.65
C LYS A 175 24.70 -5.48 2.24
N VAL A 176 24.42 -4.61 1.29
CA VAL A 176 24.52 -4.95 -0.14
C VAL A 176 25.94 -4.68 -0.67
N PRO A 177 26.35 -5.31 -1.78
CA PRO A 177 27.60 -4.92 -2.46
C PRO A 177 27.56 -3.45 -2.92
N ASP A 178 28.72 -2.80 -2.99
CA ASP A 178 28.83 -1.39 -3.42
C ASP A 178 28.25 -1.13 -4.83
N SER A 179 28.20 -2.16 -5.69
CA SER A 179 27.64 -2.10 -7.04
C SER A 179 26.14 -2.36 -7.11
N PHE A 180 25.45 -2.55 -5.98
CA PHE A 180 24.03 -2.88 -5.96
C PHE A 180 23.17 -1.66 -6.34
N GLU A 181 22.31 -1.84 -7.32
CA GLU A 181 21.32 -0.83 -7.72
C GLU A 181 19.92 -1.43 -7.72
N PHE A 182 18.96 -0.65 -7.22
CA PHE A 182 17.55 -0.99 -7.28
C PHE A 182 16.76 0.04 -8.08
N LEU A 183 16.00 -0.47 -9.05
CA LEU A 183 15.01 0.30 -9.79
C LEU A 183 13.65 -0.41 -9.64
N PRO A 184 12.60 0.27 -9.13
CA PRO A 184 11.29 -0.34 -8.92
C PRO A 184 10.65 -0.71 -10.26
N LYS A 185 10.01 -1.88 -10.32
CA LYS A 185 9.29 -2.34 -11.54
C LYS A 185 8.16 -1.41 -11.92
N HIS A 186 7.51 -0.84 -10.92
CA HIS A 186 6.41 0.09 -11.10
C HIS A 186 6.95 1.52 -11.14
N LYS A 187 7.50 1.95 -12.29
CA LYS A 187 7.59 3.37 -12.66
C LYS A 187 6.18 3.95 -12.77
N ALA A 188 5.50 4.12 -11.64
CA ALA A 188 4.32 4.96 -11.53
C ALA A 188 4.81 6.41 -11.39
N ASN A 189 5.38 6.97 -12.46
CA ASN A 189 5.70 8.38 -12.62
C ASN A 189 6.45 9.04 -11.44
N SER A 190 7.48 8.41 -10.88
CA SER A 190 8.49 9.15 -10.10
C SER A 190 9.45 9.80 -11.09
N TYR A 191 9.29 11.11 -11.30
CA TYR A 191 10.26 11.93 -12.02
C TYR A 191 11.47 12.21 -11.11
N GLY A 192 12.68 12.12 -11.68
CA GLY A 192 13.89 12.74 -11.15
C GLY A 192 14.60 11.97 -10.06
#